data_AF-B2YEA0-F1
#
_entry.id   AF-B2YEA0-F1
#
_cell.length_a   1.000
_cell.length_b   1.000
_cell.length_c   1.000
_cell.angle_alpha   90.00
_cell.angle_beta   90.00
_cell.angle_gamma   90.00
#
_symmetry.space_group_name_H-M   'P 1'
#
loop_
_entity.id
_entity.type
_entity.pdbx_description
1 polymer ?
#
loop_
_entity_poly.entity_id
_entity_poly.type
_entity_poly.pdbx_seq_one_letter_code
_entity_poly.pdbx_strand_id
1 'polypeptide(L)' 'MIIYLNCLFFMFLFIIGLFVFVSSHKHLLSMLLSLEYIVLILFFLLLIYLNLMNYEMFFSMMFLTF' A
#
# COMPACT_ATOMS: atom_id res chain seq x y z
N MET A 1 19.15 -4.56 -6.88
CA MET A 1 18.98 -3.19 -7.43
C MET A 1 17.53 -2.90 -7.82
N ILE A 2 16.89 -3.74 -8.64
CA ILE A 2 15.49 -3.56 -9.07
C ILE A 2 14.51 -3.52 -7.88
N ILE A 3 14.69 -4.38 -6.88
CA ILE A 3 13.81 -4.41 -5.69
C ILE A 3 13.86 -3.09 -4.89
N TYR A 4 15.04 -2.48 -4.74
CA TYR A 4 15.16 -1.17 -4.08
C TYR A 4 14.45 -0.05 -4.85
N LEU A 5 14.51 -0.10 -6.18
CA LEU A 5 13.80 0.81 -7.08
C LEU A 5 12.27 0.63 -6.95
N ASN A 6 11.80 -0.62 -6.87
CA ASN A 6 10.38 -0.91 -6.64
C ASN A 6 9.91 -0.39 -5.28
N CYS A 7 10.68 -0.61 -4.20
CA CYS A 7 10.36 -0.05 -2.89
C CYS A 7 10.24 1.47 -2.92
N LEU A 8 11.19 2.18 -3.55
CA LEU A 8 11.14 3.63 -3.70
C LEU A 8 9.89 4.09 -4.46
N PHE A 9 9.51 3.38 -5.52
CA PHE A 9 8.29 3.67 -6.28
C PHE A 9 7.02 3.50 -5.44
N PHE A 10 6.90 2.41 -4.68
CA PHE A 10 5.75 2.19 -3.79
C PHE A 10 5.69 3.20 -2.64
N MET A 11 6.83 3.63 -2.09
CA MET A 11 6.87 4.69 -1.08
C MET A 11 6.39 6.03 -1.66
N PHE A 12 6.73 6.34 -2.91
CA PHE A 12 6.23 7.54 -3.59
C PHE A 12 4.71 7.49 -3.80
N LEU A 13 4.18 6.36 -4.25
CA LEU A 13 2.73 6.15 -4.39
C LEU A 13 1.99 6.28 -3.05
N PHE A 14 2.58 5.78 -1.97
CA PHE A 14 2.02 5.91 -0.62
C PHE A 14 1.88 7.37 -0.19
N ILE A 15 2.92 8.19 -0.43
CA ILE A 15 2.89 9.63 -0.11
C ILE A 15 1.82 10.36 -0.93
N ILE A 16 1.67 10.03 -2.22
CA ILE A 16 0.59 10.59 -3.06
C ILE A 16 -0.78 10.19 -2.50
N GLY A 17 -0.96 8.92 -2.14
CA GLY A 17 -2.20 8.42 -1.54
C GLY A 17 -2.58 9.17 -0.26
N LEU A 18 -1.61 9.39 0.62
CA LEU A 18 -1.80 10.20 1.83
C LEU A 18 -2.18 11.65 1.51
N PHE A 19 -1.56 12.26 0.51
CA PHE A 19 -1.90 13.63 0.10
C PHE A 19 -3.33 13.73 -0.44
N VAL A 20 -3.77 12.74 -1.22
CA VAL A 20 -5.16 12.65 -1.73
C VAL A 20 -6.14 12.41 -0.57
N PHE A 21 -5.77 11.60 0.42
CA PHE A 21 -6.59 11.38 1.61
C PHE A 21 -6.79 12.68 2.41
N VAL A 22 -5.71 13.44 2.65
CA VAL A 22 -5.80 14.71 3.37
C VAL A 22 -6.61 15.75 2.59
N SER A 23 -6.50 15.82 1.27
CA SER A 23 -7.20 16.83 0.46
C SER A 23 -8.69 16.57 0.23
N SER A 24 -9.18 15.34 0.48
CA SER A 24 -10.56 14.94 0.16
C SER A 24 -11.57 15.18 1.29
N HIS A 25 -11.71 16.43 1.74
CA HIS A 25 -12.53 16.77 2.91
C HIS A 25 -14.06 16.71 2.74
N LYS A 26 -14.62 16.65 1.52
CA LYS A 26 -16.07 16.89 1.30
C LYS A 26 -16.90 15.66 0.95
N HIS A 27 -16.32 14.65 0.31
CA HIS A 27 -17.07 13.48 -0.12
C HIS A 27 -16.56 12.24 0.64
N LEU A 28 -17.44 11.64 1.44
CA LEU A 28 -17.12 10.42 2.19
C LEU A 28 -16.64 9.30 1.26
N LEU A 29 -17.26 9.19 0.07
CA LEU A 29 -16.88 8.19 -0.93
C LEU A 29 -15.43 8.38 -1.43
N SER A 30 -14.96 9.62 -1.62
CA SER A 30 -13.56 9.86 -2.02
C SER A 30 -12.57 9.58 -0.89
N MET A 31 -12.99 9.76 0.38
CA MET A 31 -12.17 9.33 1.51
C MET A 31 -12.06 7.80 1.60
N LEU A 32 -13.15 7.07 1.38
CA LEU A 32 -13.14 5.61 1.38
C LEU A 32 -12.26 5.04 0.25
N LEU A 33 -12.41 5.57 -0.97
CA LEU A 33 -11.60 5.15 -2.12
C LEU A 33 -10.10 5.45 -1.93
N SER A 34 -9.76 6.60 -1.35
CA SER A 34 -8.35 6.91 -1.05
C SER A 34 -7.78 6.04 0.07
N LEU A 35 -8.62 5.58 1.01
CA LEU A 35 -8.21 4.65 2.05
C LEU A 35 -7.99 3.22 1.50
N GLU A 36 -8.87 2.74 0.62
CA GLU A 36 -8.66 1.47 -0.11
C GLU A 36 -7.36 1.51 -0.95
N TYR A 37 -7.07 2.64 -1.60
CA TYR A 37 -5.81 2.83 -2.32
C TYR A 37 -4.58 2.72 -1.41
N ILE A 38 -4.63 3.30 -0.21
CA ILE A 38 -3.55 3.20 0.78
C ILE A 38 -3.35 1.76 1.26
N VAL A 39 -4.44 1.03 1.53
CA VAL A 39 -4.39 -0.39 1.92
C VAL A 39 -3.74 -1.25 0.83
N LEU A 40 -4.08 -1.02 -0.45
CA LEU A 40 -3.48 -1.75 -1.56
C LEU A 40 -1.97 -1.51 -1.67
N ILE A 41 -1.48 -0.28 -1.49
CA ILE A 41 -0.04 0.01 -1.54
C ILE A 41 0.70 -0.67 -0.38
N LEU A 42 0.11 -0.67 0.82
CA LEU A 42 0.66 -1.38 1.97
C LEU A 42 0.72 -2.90 1.74
N PHE A 43 -0.30 -3.47 1.11
CA PHE A 43 -0.30 -4.88 0.72
C PHE A 43 0.86 -5.20 -0.24
N PHE A 44 1.09 -4.37 -1.26
CA PHE A 44 2.23 -4.57 -2.18
C PHE A 44 3.59 -4.43 -1.49
N LEU A 45 3.75 -3.49 -0.56
CA LEU A 45 4.97 -3.35 0.24
C LEU A 45 5.21 -4.60 1.12
N LEU A 46 4.14 -5.14 1.73
CA LEU A 46 4.20 -6.35 2.54
C LEU A 46 4.62 -7.57 1.69
N LEU A 47 4.07 -7.72 0.47
CA LEU A 47 4.45 -8.79 -0.45
C LEU A 47 5.94 -8.71 -0.82
N ILE A 48 6.46 -7.52 -1.12
CA ILE A 48 7.88 -7.33 -1.43
C ILE A 48 8.74 -7.68 -0.21
N TYR A 49 8.31 -7.31 0.99
CA TYR A 49 9.01 -7.62 2.23
C TYR A 49 9.07 -9.13 2.52
N LEU A 50 7.95 -9.85 2.39
CA LEU A 50 7.91 -11.29 2.60
C LEU A 50 8.77 -12.04 1.57
N ASN A 51 8.72 -11.61 0.31
CA ASN A 51 9.58 -12.15 -0.74
C ASN A 51 11.08 -11.93 -0.48
N LEU A 52 11.46 -10.80 0.11
CA LEU A 52 12.86 -10.53 0.48
C LEU A 52 13.37 -11.47 1.56
N MET A 53 12.50 -11.86 2.49
CA MET A 53 12.83 -12.77 3.58
C MET A 53 12.57 -14.24 3.25
N ASN A 54 12.14 -14.54 2.01
CA ASN A 54 11.69 -15.86 1.56
C ASN A 54 10.63 -16.49 2.49
N TYR A 55 9.76 -15.66 3.09
CA TYR A 55 8.64 -16.15 3.88
C TYR A 55 7.45 -16.53 3.01
N GLU A 56 6.61 -17.40 3.54
CA GLU A 56 5.36 -17.82 2.90
C GLU A 56 4.37 -16.65 2.76
N MET A 57 3.74 -16.57 1.59
CA MET A 57 2.76 -15.53 1.27
C MET A 57 1.46 -15.62 2.08
N PHE A 58 1.28 -16.66 2.89
CA PHE A 58 0.11 -16.83 3.76
C PHE A 58 -0.14 -15.64 4.69
N PHE A 59 0.92 -14.99 5.18
CA PHE A 59 0.75 -13.81 6.05
C PHE A 59 0.13 -12.61 5.29
N SER A 60 0.36 -12.52 3.98
CA SER A 60 -0.22 -11.46 3.15
C SER A 60 -1.74 -11.60 2.99
N MET A 61 -2.27 -12.83 3.04
CA MET A 61 -3.70 -13.08 2.92
C MET A 61 -4.49 -12.58 4.13
N MET A 62 -3.91 -12.64 5.33
CA MET A 62 -4.54 -12.06 6.52
C MET A 62 -4.65 -10.54 6.42
N PHE A 63 -3.65 -9.87 5.83
CA PHE A 63 -3.67 -8.42 5.64
C PHE A 63 -4.83 -7.96 4.74
N LEU A 64 -5.23 -8.75 3.74
CA LEU A 64 -6.37 -8.41 2.86
C LEU A 64 -7.75 -8.61 3.50
N THR A 65 -7.85 -9.45 4.52
CA THR A 65 -9.12 -9.71 5.22
C THR A 65 -9.46 -8.65 6.27
N PHE A 66 -8.46 -7.88 6.72
CA PHE A 66 -8.63 -6.77 7.65
C PHE A 66 -8.80 -5.44 6.90
#